data_AF-A0A933BQM0-F1
#
_entry.id   AF-A0A933BQM0-F1
#
_cell.length_a   1.000
_cell.length_b   1.000
_cell.length_c   1.000
_cell.angle_alpha   90.00
_cell.angle_beta   90.00
_cell.angle_gamma   90.00
#
_symmetry.space_group_name_H-M   'P 1'
#
loop_
_entity.id
_entity.type
_entity.pdbx_description
1 polymer ?
#
loop_
_entity_poly.entity_id
_entity_poly.type
_entity_poly.pdbx_seq_one_letter_code
_entity_poly.pdbx_strand_id
1 'polypeptide(L)' 'MVMERKEAGKGEPGTADSLRTSGTPRFVDNGDGTVTDLLTRLMWMKNDTWLELGSLLNWHQGQEYAAK' A
#
# COMPACT_ATOMS: atom_id res chain seq x y z
N MET A 1 24.95 24.43 -47.65
CA MET A 1 23.96 23.36 -47.42
C MET A 1 23.37 23.60 -46.04
N VAL A 2 22.17 24.17 -46.02
CA VAL A 2 21.33 24.33 -44.83
C VAL A 2 20.97 22.94 -44.31
N MET A 3 21.05 22.71 -43.00
CA MET A 3 20.00 22.07 -42.20
C MET A 3 20.34 22.23 -40.72
N GLU A 4 19.68 23.22 -40.12
CA GLU A 4 19.35 23.26 -38.71
C GLU A 4 18.57 22.00 -38.33
N ARG A 5 18.95 21.33 -37.24
CA ARG A 5 18.05 20.41 -36.53
C ARG A 5 17.98 20.82 -35.07
N LYS A 6 16.93 21.57 -34.73
CA LYS A 6 16.34 21.56 -33.39
C LYS A 6 15.51 20.31 -33.25
N GLU A 7 15.74 19.51 -32.20
CA GLU A 7 14.74 18.79 -31.41
C GLU A 7 15.39 18.44 -30.06
N ALA A 8 14.73 18.32 -28.92
CA ALA A 8 13.52 18.88 -28.32
C ALA A 8 13.45 18.18 -26.95
N GLY A 9 13.05 18.92 -25.91
CA GLY A 9 12.45 18.34 -24.71
C GLY A 9 13.38 17.56 -23.79
N LYS A 10 13.79 18.21 -22.70
CA LYS A 10 14.25 17.53 -21.48
C LYS A 10 13.26 16.42 -21.12
N GLY A 11 13.73 15.18 -21.02
CA GLY A 11 12.96 14.14 -20.34
C GLY A 11 12.83 14.54 -18.89
N GLU A 12 11.69 15.11 -18.53
CA GLU A 12 11.32 15.27 -17.13
C GLU A 12 11.28 13.86 -16.54
N PRO A 13 12.04 13.54 -15.47
CA PRO A 13 11.70 12.38 -14.70
C PRO A 13 10.29 12.66 -14.19
N GLY A 14 9.31 11.92 -14.71
CA GLY A 14 7.95 11.94 -14.21
C GLY A 14 8.06 11.78 -12.70
N THR A 15 7.85 12.88 -12.00
CA THR A 15 7.76 12.90 -10.55
C THR A 15 6.49 12.12 -10.31
N ALA A 16 6.65 10.81 -10.05
CA ALA A 16 5.58 9.96 -9.59
C ALA A 16 4.98 10.71 -8.41
N ASP A 17 3.82 11.30 -8.69
CA ASP A 17 3.30 12.44 -7.98
C ASP A 17 3.27 12.05 -6.51
N SER A 18 4.13 12.71 -5.76
CA SER A 18 4.37 12.41 -4.36
C SER A 18 3.12 12.84 -3.63
N LEU A 19 2.14 11.93 -3.55
CA LEU A 19 1.07 11.91 -2.55
C LEU A 19 1.69 11.64 -1.17
N ARG A 20 2.75 12.37 -0.83
CA ARG A 20 3.17 12.56 0.55
C ARG A 20 2.10 13.42 1.16
N THR A 21 1.12 12.74 1.74
CA THR A 21 0.17 13.35 2.66
C THR A 21 0.98 14.14 3.67
N SER A 22 0.85 15.45 3.63
CA SER A 22 1.43 16.36 4.61
C SER A 22 0.77 16.07 5.97
N GLY A 23 1.39 15.22 6.77
CA GLY A 23 0.84 14.80 8.06
C GLY A 23 1.05 13.32 8.30
N THR A 24 1.08 12.94 9.58
CA THR A 24 1.25 11.57 10.08
C THR A 24 0.57 10.52 9.18
N PRO A 25 1.27 9.44 8.81
CA PRO A 25 0.71 8.39 7.96
C PRO A 25 -0.52 7.79 8.65
N ARG A 26 -1.65 7.74 7.93
CA ARG A 26 -2.90 7.19 8.49
C ARG A 26 -2.74 5.72 8.87
N PHE A 27 -2.05 4.95 8.03
CA PHE A 27 -1.83 3.53 8.23
C PHE A 27 -0.37 3.29 8.61
N VAL A 28 -0.14 2.59 9.72
CA VAL A 28 1.18 2.25 10.25
C VAL A 28 1.35 0.74 10.20
N ASP A 29 2.40 0.27 9.51
CA ASP A 29 2.81 -1.14 9.53
C ASP A 29 3.53 -1.44 10.87
N ASN A 30 3.07 -2.46 11.58
CA ASN A 30 3.63 -2.84 12.88
C ASN A 30 4.82 -3.80 12.76
N GLY A 31 5.10 -4.34 11.57
CA GLY A 31 6.20 -5.28 11.33
C GLY A 31 5.92 -6.72 11.78
N ASP A 32 4.74 -6.99 12.33
CA ASP A 32 4.27 -8.31 12.80
C ASP A 32 3.22 -8.93 11.86
N GLY A 33 3.00 -8.32 10.70
CA GLY A 33 1.94 -8.73 9.76
C GLY A 33 0.62 -7.97 9.95
N THR A 34 0.55 -7.00 10.85
CA THR A 34 -0.61 -6.13 11.05
C THR A 34 -0.37 -4.67 10.65
N VAL A 35 -1.46 -3.96 10.36
CA VAL A 35 -1.48 -2.53 10.03
C VAL A 35 -2.47 -1.82 10.95
N THR A 36 -2.01 -0.74 11.58
CA THR A 36 -2.82 0.12 12.45
C THR A 36 -3.36 1.32 11.67
N ASP A 37 -4.68 1.52 11.67
CA ASP A 37 -5.32 2.77 11.19
C ASP A 37 -5.41 3.78 12.35
N LEU A 38 -4.57 4.82 12.32
CA LEU A 38 -4.53 5.85 13.38
C LEU A 38 -5.80 6.71 13.45
N LEU A 39 -6.59 6.78 12.38
CA LEU A 39 -7.86 7.52 12.35
C LEU A 39 -8.96 6.77 13.12
N THR A 40 -9.10 5.47 12.88
CA THR A 40 -10.15 4.64 13.49
C THR A 40 -9.70 3.91 14.75
N ARG A 41 -8.38 3.84 14.99
CA ARG A 41 -7.73 3.05 16.06
C ARG A 41 -7.97 1.54 15.92
N LEU A 42 -8.31 1.09 14.73
CA LEU A 42 -8.45 -0.33 14.41
C LEU A 42 -7.11 -0.90 13.90
N MET A 43 -6.91 -2.19 14.14
CA MET A 43 -5.77 -2.95 13.65
C MET A 43 -6.28 -4.06 12.73
N TRP A 44 -5.60 -4.26 11.61
CA TRP A 44 -6.00 -5.19 10.56
C TRP A 44 -4.83 -6.09 10.16
N MET A 45 -5.12 -7.31 9.73
CA MET A 45 -4.13 -8.17 9.09
C MET A 45 -3.73 -7.58 7.73
N LYS A 46 -2.43 -7.60 7.43
CA LYS A 46 -1.87 -7.10 6.16
C LYS A 46 -2.22 -8.00 4.98
N ASN A 47 -2.30 -9.31 5.22
CA ASN A 47 -2.68 -10.30 4.24
C ASN A 47 -4.08 -10.84 4.55
N ASP A 48 -4.84 -11.13 3.50
CA ASP A 48 -6.09 -11.87 3.63
C ASP A 48 -5.80 -13.38 3.75
N THR A 49 -6.69 -14.06 4.47
CA THR A 49 -6.74 -15.52 4.69
C THR A 49 -6.64 -16.32 3.40
N TRP A 50 -7.18 -15.82 2.28
CA TRP A 50 -7.03 -16.48 0.98
C TRP A 50 -5.56 -16.56 0.53
N LEU A 51 -4.79 -15.49 0.73
CA LEU A 51 -3.37 -15.44 0.35
C LEU A 51 -2.53 -16.35 1.25
N GLU A 52 -2.91 -16.53 2.51
CA GLU A 52 -2.15 -17.32 3.48
C GLU A 52 -2.53 -18.81 3.51
N LEU A 53 -3.82 -19.12 3.37
CA LEU A 53 -4.36 -20.48 3.55
C LEU A 53 -4.84 -21.12 2.23
N GLY A 54 -4.98 -20.35 1.15
CA GLY A 54 -5.54 -20.83 -0.11
C GLY A 54 -7.03 -21.18 -0.04
N SER A 55 -7.71 -20.78 1.03
CA SER A 55 -9.13 -21.03 1.26
C SER A 55 -9.76 -19.88 2.03
N LEU A 56 -11.03 -19.57 1.73
CA LEU A 56 -11.81 -18.63 2.53
C LEU A 56 -12.16 -19.28 3.87
N LEU A 57 -11.99 -18.53 4.96
CA LEU A 57 -12.49 -18.93 6.26
C LEU A 57 -13.98 -18.63 6.37
N ASN A 58 -14.73 -19.56 6.97
CA ASN A 58 -16.07 -19.23 7.44
C ASN A 58 -15.99 -18.37 8.72
N TRP A 59 -17.12 -17.81 9.15
CA TRP A 59 -17.18 -16.94 10.33
C TRP A 59 -16.53 -17.55 11.58
N HIS A 60 -16.82 -18.83 11.88
CA HIS A 60 -16.31 -19.49 13.07
C HIS A 60 -14.79 -19.68 13.00
N GLN A 61 -14.26 -20.09 11.84
CA GLN A 61 -12.82 -20.22 11.62
C GLN A 61 -12.11 -18.87 11.67
N GLY A 62 -12.78 -17.80 11.21
CA GLY A 62 -12.26 -16.43 11.32
C GLY A 62 -12.07 -15.99 12.77
N GLN A 63 -12.96 -16.39 13.68
CA GLN A 63 -12.80 -16.10 15.11
C GLN A 63 -11.57 -16.80 15.71
N GLU A 64 -11.33 -18.08 15.35
CA GLU A 64 -10.14 -18.80 15.78
C GLU A 64 -8.86 -18.21 15.18
N TYR A 65 -8.92 -17.79 13.91
CA TYR A 65 -7.80 -17.17 13.22
C TYR A 65 -7.40 -15.83 13.85
N ALA A 66 -8.38 -15.02 14.24
CA ALA A 66 -8.14 -13.75 14.93
C ALA A 66 -7.65 -13.91 16.39
N ALA A 67 -7.78 -15.10 16.97
CA ALA A 67 -7.38 -15.38 18.35
C ALA A 67 -5.97 -15.98 18.47
N LYS A 68 -5.31 -16.29 17.35
CA LYS A 68 -3.91 -16.75 17.31
C LYS A 68 -2.93 -15.59 17.40
#